data_AF-A0A2M9GKC8-F1
#
_entry.id   AF-A0A2M9GKC8-F1
#
_cell.length_a   1.000
_cell.length_b   1.000
_cell.length_c   1.000
_cell.angle_alpha   90.00
_cell.angle_beta   90.00
_cell.angle_gamma   90.00
#
_symmetry.space_group_name_H-M   'P 1'
#
loop_
_entity.id
_entity.type
_entity.pdbx_description
1 polymer ?
#
loop_
_entity_poly.entity_id
_entity_poly.type
_entity_poly.pdbx_seq_one_letter_code
_entity_poly.pdbx_strand_id
1 'polypeptide(L)'
;MSAQQLADRALLNLGRGLKESGYRFITPTPLTHERVYQRLAAPLATDLRDVFGWSMPFDHTLLPEAFREELQQADVIEKHDSLWRSAVRWSSLDDLLFAHSAYPTTQSDAVFFGPDSYRFAQVIEAHLQQRFEPVKRAVDIGCGAGVGALVIARARHDAQVLAVDINPRALRMTAVNAELAGLANISAYHSDVLASVEGEFDLIVANPPYMNDDRQRAYRHGGGALGEQLSVRIAGESLGRLALGGSLVLYTGVAIVAGEDPFLAAVKPLLGSDAFGWTYRELDPDVFGEELAKPGYERVERIAVVALTVTRLG
;
A
#
# COMPACT_ATOMS: atom_id res chain seq x y z
N MET A 1 -12.38 25.82 -7.58
CA MET A 1 -11.77 24.56 -7.08
C MET A 1 -10.43 24.93 -6.48
N SER A 2 -10.01 24.31 -5.39
CA SER A 2 -8.65 24.49 -4.84
C SER A 2 -7.61 23.85 -5.79
N ALA A 3 -6.34 24.27 -5.71
CA ALA A 3 -5.24 23.64 -6.47
C ALA A 3 -5.19 22.12 -6.22
N GLN A 4 -5.46 21.72 -4.98
CA GLN A 4 -5.61 20.35 -4.54
C GLN A 4 -6.71 19.59 -5.33
N GLN A 5 -7.92 20.15 -5.41
CA GLN A 5 -9.03 19.55 -6.15
C GLN A 5 -8.75 19.45 -7.66
N LEU A 6 -8.02 20.41 -8.23
CA LEU A 6 -7.60 20.36 -9.62
C LEU A 6 -6.61 19.21 -9.84
N ALA A 7 -5.62 19.06 -8.95
CA ALA A 7 -4.65 17.98 -9.03
C ALA A 7 -5.29 16.59 -8.94
N ASP A 8 -6.23 16.40 -8.01
CA ASP A 8 -6.94 15.12 -7.87
C ASP A 8 -7.83 14.83 -9.10
N ARG A 9 -8.46 15.86 -9.67
CA ARG A 9 -9.26 15.72 -10.90
C ARG A 9 -8.40 15.36 -12.11
N ALA A 10 -7.26 16.01 -12.29
CA ALA A 10 -6.31 15.70 -13.37
C ALA A 10 -5.78 14.27 -13.24
N LEU A 11 -5.42 13.84 -12.02
CA LEU A 11 -4.99 12.48 -11.75
C LEU A 11 -6.10 11.47 -12.08
N LEU A 12 -7.34 11.74 -11.69
CA LEU A 12 -8.47 10.89 -12.03
C LEU A 12 -8.73 10.83 -13.54
N ASN A 13 -8.67 11.96 -14.25
CA ASN A 13 -8.84 12.03 -15.71
C ASN A 13 -7.77 11.20 -16.42
N LEU A 14 -6.52 11.31 -15.98
CA LEU A 14 -5.42 10.46 -16.45
C LEU A 14 -5.75 8.97 -16.21
N GLY A 15 -6.18 8.60 -15.01
CA GLY A 15 -6.56 7.22 -14.69
C GLY A 15 -7.67 6.67 -15.58
N ARG A 16 -8.69 7.50 -15.89
CA ARG A 16 -9.78 7.14 -16.81
C ARG A 16 -9.25 6.91 -18.24
N GLY A 17 -8.44 7.84 -18.74
CA GLY A 17 -7.83 7.72 -20.07
C GLY A 17 -6.94 6.49 -20.19
N LEU A 18 -6.13 6.17 -19.16
CA LEU A 18 -5.33 4.95 -19.11
C LEU A 18 -6.21 3.70 -19.12
N LYS A 19 -7.28 3.68 -18.32
CA LYS A 19 -8.21 2.55 -18.29
C LYS A 19 -8.89 2.33 -19.64
N GLU A 20 -9.35 3.39 -20.30
CA GLU A 20 -9.95 3.36 -21.63
C GLU A 20 -8.98 2.90 -22.72
N SER A 21 -7.69 3.23 -22.61
CA SER A 21 -6.67 2.78 -23.55
C SER A 21 -6.24 1.32 -23.37
N GLY A 22 -6.84 0.59 -22.41
CA GLY A 22 -6.42 -0.76 -22.05
C GLY A 22 -5.06 -0.83 -21.36
N TYR A 23 -4.61 0.26 -20.73
CA TYR A 23 -3.33 0.32 -20.02
C TYR A 23 -3.24 -0.79 -18.95
N ARG A 24 -2.11 -1.50 -18.94
CA ARG A 24 -1.79 -2.51 -17.93
C ARG A 24 -0.33 -2.41 -17.54
N PHE A 25 -0.07 -2.43 -16.24
CA PHE A 25 1.29 -2.45 -15.74
C PHE A 25 1.38 -3.10 -14.36
N ILE A 26 2.33 -4.02 -14.19
CA ILE A 26 2.62 -4.66 -12.90
C ILE A 26 3.88 -4.04 -12.34
N THR A 27 3.78 -3.33 -11.21
CA THR A 27 4.94 -2.81 -10.51
C THR A 27 5.84 -3.93 -9.99
N PRO A 28 7.10 -4.02 -10.48
CA PRO A 28 8.07 -4.99 -9.98
C PRO A 28 8.82 -4.44 -8.75
N THR A 29 9.72 -5.25 -8.18
CA THR A 29 10.62 -4.78 -7.11
C THR A 29 11.52 -3.63 -7.58
N PRO A 30 11.99 -2.75 -6.66
CA PRO A 30 12.98 -1.73 -6.96
C PRO A 30 14.22 -2.29 -7.69
N LEU A 31 14.77 -3.42 -7.22
CA LEU A 31 15.93 -4.05 -7.84
C LEU A 31 15.66 -4.49 -9.30
N THR A 32 14.45 -5.02 -9.57
CA THR A 32 14.06 -5.37 -10.94
C THR A 32 13.96 -4.12 -11.81
N HIS A 33 13.41 -3.03 -11.26
CA HIS A 33 13.35 -1.74 -11.95
C HIS A 33 14.75 -1.23 -12.32
N GLU A 34 15.67 -1.22 -11.36
CA GLU A 34 17.06 -0.80 -11.56
C GLU A 34 17.75 -1.60 -12.66
N ARG A 35 17.59 -2.92 -12.65
CA ARG A 35 18.16 -3.81 -13.68
C ARG A 35 17.57 -3.55 -15.07
N VAL A 36 16.28 -3.21 -15.16
CA VAL A 36 15.67 -2.83 -16.45
C VAL A 36 16.25 -1.49 -16.93
N TYR A 37 16.37 -0.51 -16.05
CA TYR A 37 16.97 0.79 -16.37
C TYR A 37 18.42 0.67 -16.83
N GLN A 38 19.23 -0.16 -16.16
CA GLN A 38 20.62 -0.39 -16.51
C GLN A 38 20.83 -1.01 -17.91
N ARG A 39 19.81 -1.68 -18.46
CA ARG A 39 19.85 -2.21 -19.84
C ARG A 39 19.64 -1.13 -20.90
N LEU A 40 19.12 0.03 -20.50
CA LEU A 40 18.80 1.14 -21.39
C LEU A 40 19.93 2.15 -21.35
N ALA A 41 20.62 2.33 -22.49
CA ALA A 41 21.70 3.31 -22.59
C ALA A 41 21.22 4.76 -22.33
N ALA A 42 19.99 5.07 -22.76
CA ALA A 42 19.28 6.31 -22.46
C ALA A 42 17.78 5.98 -22.28
N PRO A 43 17.29 5.80 -21.04
CA PRO A 43 15.88 5.48 -20.81
C PRO A 43 15.03 6.69 -21.20
N LEU A 44 14.32 6.59 -22.32
CA LEU A 44 13.37 7.57 -22.82
C LEU A 44 12.08 6.84 -23.18
N ALA A 45 10.96 7.30 -22.62
CA ALA A 45 9.68 6.66 -22.80
C ALA A 45 9.21 6.74 -24.25
N THR A 46 8.66 5.63 -24.75
CA THR A 46 8.08 5.55 -26.09
C THR A 46 6.56 5.39 -26.08
N ASP A 47 6.00 5.03 -24.92
CA ASP A 47 4.56 4.86 -24.70
C ASP A 47 4.14 5.27 -23.27
N LEU A 48 2.84 5.18 -22.99
CA LEU A 48 2.30 5.49 -21.66
C LEU A 48 2.76 4.51 -20.58
N ARG A 49 3.08 3.27 -20.95
CA ARG A 49 3.59 2.24 -20.03
C ARG A 49 5.00 2.58 -19.56
N ASP A 50 5.83 3.17 -20.41
CA ASP A 50 7.14 3.66 -20.02
C ASP A 50 7.04 4.87 -19.09
N VAL A 51 6.15 5.84 -19.40
CA VAL A 51 5.94 7.04 -18.57
C VAL A 51 5.37 6.69 -17.20
N PHE A 52 4.19 6.07 -17.20
CA PHE A 52 3.37 5.87 -16.01
C PHE A 52 3.61 4.51 -15.35
N GLY A 53 4.22 3.57 -16.07
CA GLY A 53 4.58 2.26 -15.55
C GLY A 53 6.06 2.17 -15.21
N TRP A 54 6.98 2.61 -16.05
CA TRP A 54 8.40 2.56 -15.71
C TRP A 54 8.94 3.86 -15.12
N SER A 55 8.16 4.92 -14.98
CA SER A 55 8.66 6.23 -14.50
C SER A 55 9.81 6.76 -15.36
N MET A 56 9.81 6.43 -16.66
CA MET A 56 10.82 6.89 -17.60
C MET A 56 10.59 8.35 -17.95
N PRO A 57 11.67 9.15 -18.12
CA PRO A 57 11.52 10.49 -18.66
C PRO A 57 11.03 10.41 -20.11
N PHE A 58 10.33 11.44 -20.56
CA PHE A 58 9.73 11.47 -21.89
C PHE A 58 9.88 12.83 -22.56
N ASP A 59 9.92 12.82 -23.89
CA ASP A 59 9.92 14.04 -24.68
C ASP A 59 8.51 14.66 -24.72
N HIS A 60 8.45 15.98 -24.89
CA HIS A 60 7.19 16.70 -24.99
C HIS A 60 6.23 16.09 -26.04
N THR A 61 6.73 15.55 -27.16
CA THR A 61 5.89 14.99 -28.22
C THR A 61 5.04 13.77 -27.83
N LEU A 62 5.38 13.06 -26.73
CA LEU A 62 4.72 11.80 -26.37
C LEU A 62 3.28 11.97 -25.87
N LEU A 63 2.97 13.10 -25.23
CA LEU A 63 1.64 13.42 -24.73
C LEU A 63 1.10 14.65 -25.48
N PRO A 64 -0.21 14.78 -25.76
CA PRO A 64 -0.77 15.99 -26.35
C PRO A 64 -0.53 17.23 -25.46
N GLU A 65 -0.31 18.40 -26.07
CA GLU A 65 0.07 19.63 -25.35
C GLU A 65 -0.92 20.03 -24.26
N ALA A 66 -2.21 20.12 -24.59
CA ALA A 66 -3.25 20.44 -23.62
C ALA A 66 -3.28 19.45 -22.45
N PHE A 67 -3.00 18.17 -22.70
CA PHE A 67 -2.96 17.15 -21.66
C PHE A 67 -1.70 17.29 -20.79
N ARG A 68 -0.54 17.61 -21.38
CA ARG A 68 0.68 17.91 -20.61
C ARG A 68 0.50 19.12 -19.71
N GLU A 69 -0.13 20.19 -20.21
CA GLU A 69 -0.39 21.39 -19.43
C GLU A 69 -1.32 21.10 -18.23
N GLU A 70 -2.38 20.32 -18.43
CA GLU A 70 -3.27 19.87 -17.34
C GLU A 70 -2.49 19.08 -16.27
N LEU A 71 -1.68 18.11 -16.70
CA LEU A 71 -0.88 17.29 -15.78
C LEU A 71 0.22 18.08 -15.07
N GLN A 72 0.82 19.07 -15.74
CA GLN A 72 1.84 19.93 -15.14
C GLN A 72 1.23 20.84 -14.09
N GLN A 73 0.10 21.49 -14.38
CA GLN A 73 -0.61 22.35 -13.42
C GLN A 73 -1.09 21.56 -12.18
N ALA A 74 -1.25 20.25 -12.33
CA ALA A 74 -1.65 19.31 -11.29
C ALA A 74 -0.48 18.68 -10.52
N ASP A 75 0.78 19.06 -10.81
CA ASP A 75 2.00 18.44 -10.27
C ASP A 75 2.07 16.91 -10.49
N VAL A 76 1.38 16.41 -11.53
CA VAL A 76 1.42 15.00 -11.93
C VAL A 76 2.65 14.71 -12.79
N ILE A 77 3.08 15.69 -13.59
CA ILE A 77 4.32 15.65 -14.35
C ILE A 77 5.16 16.90 -14.07
N GLU A 78 6.47 16.76 -14.13
CA GLU A 78 7.45 17.83 -13.92
C GLU A 78 8.43 17.89 -15.09
N LYS A 79 8.89 19.10 -15.43
CA LYS A 79 9.86 19.31 -16.51
C LYS A 79 11.28 19.31 -15.94
N HIS A 80 12.11 18.38 -16.40
CA HIS A 80 13.51 18.25 -16.04
C HIS A 80 14.37 18.46 -17.31
N ASP A 81 15.02 19.62 -17.39
CA ASP A 81 15.76 20.07 -18.57
C ASP A 81 14.88 20.10 -19.84
N SER A 82 15.23 19.32 -20.86
CA SER A 82 14.46 19.17 -22.10
C SER A 82 13.37 18.10 -22.02
N LEU A 83 13.35 17.30 -20.96
CA LEU A 83 12.45 16.16 -20.80
C LEU A 83 11.41 16.40 -19.70
N TRP A 84 10.42 15.52 -19.67
CA TRP A 84 9.38 15.47 -18.65
C TRP A 84 9.49 14.19 -17.84
N ARG A 85 9.02 14.21 -16.60
CA ARG A 85 8.93 13.04 -15.72
C ARG A 85 7.57 13.01 -15.05
N SER A 86 7.05 11.81 -14.83
CA SER A 86 5.84 11.62 -14.03
C SER A 86 6.21 11.53 -12.54
N ALA A 87 5.51 12.30 -11.70
CA ALA A 87 5.58 12.21 -10.25
C ALA A 87 4.75 11.03 -9.69
N VAL A 88 3.91 10.42 -10.54
CA VAL A 88 3.06 9.27 -10.21
C VAL A 88 3.35 8.06 -11.09
N ARG A 89 3.01 6.89 -10.57
CA ARG A 89 2.99 5.61 -11.28
C ARG A 89 1.58 5.05 -11.24
N TRP A 90 1.21 4.29 -12.27
CA TRP A 90 -0.06 3.58 -12.37
C TRP A 90 0.17 2.08 -12.47
N SER A 91 -0.44 1.32 -11.56
CA SER A 91 -0.32 -0.14 -11.49
C SER A 91 -1.67 -0.83 -11.51
N SER A 92 -1.73 -1.97 -12.18
CA SER A 92 -2.91 -2.82 -12.25
C SER A 92 -2.91 -3.87 -11.13
N LEU A 93 -4.07 -4.09 -10.52
CA LEU A 93 -4.36 -5.24 -9.66
C LEU A 93 -5.68 -5.82 -10.18
N ASP A 94 -5.63 -6.95 -10.87
CA ASP A 94 -6.75 -7.46 -11.66
C ASP A 94 -7.32 -6.40 -12.62
N ASP A 95 -8.59 -6.04 -12.48
CA ASP A 95 -9.30 -5.01 -13.23
C ASP A 95 -9.19 -3.61 -12.60
N LEU A 96 -8.65 -3.49 -11.39
CA LEU A 96 -8.40 -2.22 -10.71
C LEU A 96 -7.10 -1.56 -11.21
N LEU A 97 -7.06 -0.24 -11.11
CA LEU A 97 -5.91 0.59 -11.47
C LEU A 97 -5.63 1.58 -10.34
N PHE A 98 -4.37 1.64 -9.91
CA PHE A 98 -3.94 2.40 -8.74
C PHE A 98 -2.89 3.44 -9.12
N ALA A 99 -3.16 4.71 -8.83
CA ALA A 99 -2.14 5.75 -8.76
C ALA A 99 -1.36 5.63 -7.45
N HIS A 100 -0.03 5.76 -7.55
CA HIS A 100 0.89 5.78 -6.43
C HIS A 100 2.17 6.55 -6.79
N SER A 101 3.13 6.68 -5.89
CA SER A 101 4.36 7.46 -6.16
C SER A 101 5.23 6.82 -7.24
N ALA A 102 5.86 7.67 -8.07
CA ALA A 102 6.83 7.27 -9.08
C ALA A 102 8.11 6.67 -8.50
N TYR A 103 8.83 5.92 -9.33
CA TYR A 103 10.16 5.42 -9.03
C TYR A 103 11.24 6.46 -9.45
N PRO A 104 12.32 6.65 -8.66
CA PRO A 104 12.57 6.04 -7.36
C PRO A 104 11.73 6.71 -6.26
N THR A 105 11.23 5.90 -5.31
CA THR A 105 10.50 6.41 -4.14
C THR A 105 11.50 7.01 -3.14
N THR A 106 11.86 8.28 -3.31
CA THR A 106 12.83 8.99 -2.46
C THR A 106 12.19 9.94 -1.46
N GLN A 107 10.97 10.39 -1.74
CA GLN A 107 10.22 11.33 -0.91
C GLN A 107 9.75 10.64 0.39
N SER A 108 9.70 11.39 1.50
CA SER A 108 9.30 10.87 2.81
C SER A 108 7.81 10.53 2.88
N ASP A 109 6.99 11.22 2.09
CA ASP A 109 5.55 11.03 1.93
C ASP A 109 5.19 10.14 0.73
N ALA A 110 6.16 9.40 0.18
CA ALA A 110 5.91 8.52 -0.96
C ALA A 110 4.88 7.43 -0.62
N VAL A 111 3.96 7.20 -1.55
CA VAL A 111 2.93 6.16 -1.45
C VAL A 111 3.40 4.95 -2.25
N PHE A 112 3.67 3.86 -1.55
CA PHE A 112 4.19 2.64 -2.15
C PHE A 112 3.08 1.75 -2.72
N PHE A 113 3.36 1.14 -3.86
CA PHE A 113 2.59 0.03 -4.41
C PHE A 113 3.57 -0.89 -5.12
N GLY A 114 3.49 -2.20 -4.88
CA GLY A 114 4.40 -3.18 -5.47
C GLY A 114 4.06 -4.61 -5.07
N PRO A 115 5.00 -5.57 -5.18
CA PRO A 115 4.75 -6.99 -4.89
C PRO A 115 4.00 -7.26 -3.58
N ASP A 116 4.28 -6.50 -2.52
CA ASP A 116 3.58 -6.63 -1.24
C ASP A 116 2.11 -6.24 -1.29
N SER A 117 1.77 -5.23 -2.09
CA SER A 117 0.38 -4.83 -2.32
C SER A 117 -0.44 -5.96 -2.94
N TYR A 118 0.14 -6.73 -3.87
CA TYR A 118 -0.54 -7.89 -4.46
C TYR A 118 -0.74 -9.01 -3.44
N ARG A 119 0.30 -9.33 -2.64
CA ARG A 119 0.17 -10.35 -1.59
C ARG A 119 -0.83 -9.92 -0.52
N PHE A 120 -0.84 -8.65 -0.12
CA PHE A 120 -1.79 -8.10 0.83
C PHE A 120 -3.24 -8.24 0.32
N ALA A 121 -3.49 -7.87 -0.93
CA ALA A 121 -4.80 -8.08 -1.57
C ALA A 121 -5.22 -9.56 -1.52
N GLN A 122 -4.33 -10.48 -1.89
CA GLN A 122 -4.61 -11.93 -1.88
C GLN A 122 -4.95 -12.46 -0.48
N VAL A 123 -4.26 -11.98 0.56
CA VAL A 123 -4.54 -12.38 1.95
C VAL A 123 -5.93 -11.91 2.39
N ILE A 124 -6.31 -10.69 2.04
CA ILE A 124 -7.64 -10.15 2.33
C ILE A 124 -8.71 -10.95 1.58
N GLU A 125 -8.51 -11.20 0.28
CA GLU A 125 -9.46 -11.97 -0.52
C GLU A 125 -9.64 -13.39 0.02
N ALA A 126 -8.55 -14.07 0.38
CA ALA A 126 -8.62 -15.39 0.99
C ALA A 126 -9.40 -15.37 2.32
N HIS A 127 -9.20 -14.35 3.15
CA HIS A 127 -9.96 -14.19 4.38
C HIS A 127 -11.45 -13.97 4.11
N LEU A 128 -11.78 -13.08 3.17
CA LEU A 128 -13.17 -12.78 2.78
C LEU A 128 -13.89 -13.97 2.14
N GLN A 129 -13.17 -14.90 1.50
CA GLN A 129 -13.74 -16.13 0.94
C GLN A 129 -14.06 -17.18 2.02
N GLN A 130 -13.33 -17.18 3.13
CA GLN A 130 -13.53 -18.13 4.23
C GLN A 130 -14.51 -17.62 5.30
N ARG A 131 -14.87 -16.34 5.25
CA ARG A 131 -15.79 -15.69 6.19
C ARG A 131 -17.22 -15.68 5.66
N PHE A 132 -18.15 -16.24 6.43
CA PHE A 132 -19.58 -16.25 6.10
C PHE A 132 -20.35 -15.09 6.75
N GLU A 133 -19.83 -14.55 7.84
CA GLU A 133 -20.40 -13.42 8.55
C GLU A 133 -20.30 -12.15 7.70
N PRO A 134 -21.36 -11.33 7.65
CA PRO A 134 -21.33 -10.07 6.92
C PRO A 134 -20.26 -9.15 7.50
N VAL A 135 -19.54 -8.46 6.62
CA VAL A 135 -18.68 -7.33 6.98
C VAL A 135 -19.50 -6.08 6.69
N LYS A 136 -19.94 -5.37 7.74
CA LYS A 136 -20.68 -4.11 7.62
C LYS A 136 -19.77 -2.92 7.82
N ARG A 137 -18.74 -3.06 8.64
CA ARG A 137 -17.80 -1.98 8.94
C ARG A 137 -16.37 -2.50 8.94
N ALA A 138 -15.55 -1.94 8.07
CA ALA A 138 -14.16 -2.32 7.93
C ALA A 138 -13.24 -1.10 8.00
N VAL A 139 -11.97 -1.33 8.35
CA VAL A 139 -10.93 -0.31 8.31
C VAL A 139 -9.62 -0.86 7.76
N ASP A 140 -9.01 -0.11 6.84
CA ASP A 140 -7.66 -0.33 6.29
C ASP A 140 -6.69 0.66 6.95
N ILE A 141 -5.83 0.17 7.83
CA ILE A 141 -4.87 0.97 8.60
C ILE A 141 -3.58 1.14 7.78
N GLY A 142 -3.17 2.40 7.60
CA GLY A 142 -2.02 2.74 6.74
C GLY A 142 -2.37 2.48 5.27
N CYS A 143 -3.53 2.98 4.84
CA CYS A 143 -4.16 2.56 3.58
C CYS A 143 -3.29 2.82 2.33
N GLY A 144 -2.35 3.76 2.37
CA GLY A 144 -1.43 4.00 1.25
C GLY A 144 -2.16 4.35 -0.05
N ALA A 145 -2.05 3.48 -1.06
CA ALA A 145 -2.77 3.62 -2.32
C ALA A 145 -4.25 3.14 -2.25
N GLY A 146 -4.68 2.59 -1.11
CA GLY A 146 -6.04 2.12 -0.85
C GLY A 146 -6.28 0.65 -1.16
N VAL A 147 -5.24 -0.17 -1.26
CA VAL A 147 -5.37 -1.56 -1.76
C VAL A 147 -6.31 -2.40 -0.90
N GLY A 148 -6.13 -2.38 0.42
CA GLY A 148 -6.99 -3.14 1.33
C GLY A 148 -8.42 -2.62 1.29
N ALA A 149 -8.59 -1.30 1.39
CA ALA A 149 -9.89 -0.65 1.32
C ALA A 149 -10.66 -0.98 0.02
N LEU A 150 -10.01 -0.89 -1.15
CA LEU A 150 -10.64 -1.16 -2.44
C LEU A 150 -11.01 -2.64 -2.60
N VAL A 151 -10.14 -3.56 -2.17
CA VAL A 151 -10.43 -5.01 -2.22
C VAL A 151 -11.66 -5.34 -1.36
N ILE A 152 -11.74 -4.82 -0.14
CA ILE A 152 -12.87 -5.05 0.77
C ILE A 152 -14.15 -4.44 0.19
N ALA A 153 -14.10 -3.17 -0.24
CA ALA A 153 -15.24 -2.45 -0.77
C ALA A 153 -15.83 -3.11 -2.04
N ARG A 154 -14.96 -3.64 -2.91
CA ARG A 154 -15.35 -4.41 -4.10
C ARG A 154 -16.01 -5.74 -3.72
N ALA A 155 -15.52 -6.42 -2.69
CA ALA A 155 -16.03 -7.72 -2.27
C ALA A 155 -17.27 -7.62 -1.36
N ARG A 156 -17.52 -6.46 -0.74
CA ARG A 156 -18.60 -6.21 0.22
C ARG A 156 -19.21 -4.83 -0.04
N HIS A 157 -20.06 -4.73 -1.06
CA HIS A 157 -20.66 -3.46 -1.50
C HIS A 157 -21.50 -2.75 -0.43
N ASP A 158 -22.07 -3.50 0.51
CA ASP A 158 -22.88 -2.95 1.62
C ASP A 158 -22.01 -2.52 2.83
N ALA A 159 -20.71 -2.78 2.81
CA ALA A 159 -19.81 -2.42 3.91
C ALA A 159 -19.44 -0.94 3.84
N GLN A 160 -19.43 -0.27 5.00
CA GLN A 160 -18.69 0.97 5.18
C GLN A 160 -17.20 0.65 5.37
N VAL A 161 -16.35 1.10 4.45
CA VAL A 161 -14.91 0.89 4.51
C VAL A 161 -14.20 2.21 4.82
N LEU A 162 -13.56 2.27 5.99
CA LEU A 162 -12.69 3.39 6.34
C LEU A 162 -11.27 3.10 5.84
N ALA A 163 -10.68 4.04 5.13
CA ALA A 163 -9.25 3.99 4.78
C ALA A 163 -8.53 5.04 5.62
N VAL A 164 -7.60 4.63 6.48
CA VAL A 164 -6.96 5.56 7.42
C VAL A 164 -5.45 5.60 7.23
N ASP A 165 -4.88 6.80 7.31
CA ASP A 165 -3.44 7.03 7.12
C ASP A 165 -3.02 8.33 7.78
N ILE A 166 -1.76 8.43 8.20
CA ILE A 166 -1.14 9.69 8.66
C ILE A 166 -0.68 10.54 7.47
N ASN A 167 -0.46 9.92 6.31
CA ASN A 167 0.06 10.58 5.13
C ASN A 167 -1.09 11.21 4.31
N PRO A 168 -1.19 12.55 4.24
CA PRO A 168 -2.25 13.20 3.46
C PRO A 168 -2.20 12.85 1.97
N ARG A 169 -1.01 12.54 1.42
CA ARG A 169 -0.87 12.11 0.03
C ARG A 169 -1.47 10.72 -0.21
N ALA A 170 -1.32 9.80 0.75
CA ALA A 170 -1.95 8.47 0.71
C ALA A 170 -3.48 8.59 0.70
N LEU A 171 -4.04 9.43 1.57
CA LEU A 171 -5.50 9.67 1.63
C LEU A 171 -6.05 10.21 0.32
N ARG A 172 -5.34 11.16 -0.30
CA ARG A 172 -5.70 11.69 -1.63
C ARG A 172 -5.68 10.60 -2.70
N MET A 173 -4.59 9.83 -2.79
CA MET A 173 -4.46 8.76 -3.77
C MET A 173 -5.51 7.68 -3.57
N THR A 174 -5.79 7.29 -2.32
CA THR A 174 -6.86 6.37 -1.98
C THR A 174 -8.22 6.88 -2.45
N ALA A 175 -8.54 8.16 -2.22
CA ALA A 175 -9.79 8.76 -2.67
C ALA A 175 -9.91 8.76 -4.21
N VAL A 176 -8.84 9.14 -4.93
CA VAL A 176 -8.81 9.12 -6.40
C VAL A 176 -8.95 7.70 -6.95
N ASN A 177 -8.26 6.73 -6.36
CA ASN A 177 -8.33 5.31 -6.77
C ASN A 177 -9.73 4.74 -6.51
N ALA A 178 -10.37 5.07 -5.38
CA ALA A 178 -11.75 4.69 -5.09
C ALA A 178 -12.74 5.29 -6.10
N GLU A 179 -12.61 6.58 -6.44
CA GLU A 179 -13.45 7.23 -7.47
C GLU A 179 -13.24 6.61 -8.85
N LEU A 180 -11.99 6.27 -9.22
CA LEU A 180 -11.68 5.58 -10.48
C LEU A 180 -12.27 4.17 -10.55
N ALA A 181 -12.32 3.47 -9.41
CA ALA A 181 -12.92 2.15 -9.28
C ALA A 181 -14.46 2.19 -9.20
N GLY A 182 -15.07 3.36 -9.03
CA GLY A 182 -16.51 3.51 -8.84
C GLY A 182 -17.01 3.02 -7.46
N LEU A 183 -16.14 3.00 -6.46
CA LEU A 183 -16.43 2.48 -5.12
C LEU A 183 -16.81 3.63 -4.18
N ALA A 184 -18.12 3.87 -4.04
CA ALA A 184 -18.67 4.95 -3.21
C ALA A 184 -18.73 4.62 -1.71
N ASN A 185 -18.46 3.37 -1.32
CA ASN A 185 -18.53 2.88 0.05
C ASN A 185 -17.19 2.96 0.81
N ILE A 186 -16.22 3.71 0.26
CA ILE A 186 -14.92 3.99 0.89
C ILE A 186 -14.90 5.44 1.38
N SER A 187 -14.34 5.68 2.56
CA SER A 187 -14.09 7.02 3.08
C SER A 187 -12.69 7.11 3.68
N ALA A 188 -11.90 8.08 3.21
CA ALA A 188 -10.51 8.26 3.64
C ALA A 188 -10.41 9.28 4.79
N TYR A 189 -9.71 8.94 5.87
CA TYR A 189 -9.56 9.78 7.06
C TYR A 189 -8.12 9.84 7.55
N HIS A 190 -7.70 11.02 7.97
CA HIS A 190 -6.42 11.16 8.67
C HIS A 190 -6.52 10.53 10.06
N SER A 191 -5.67 9.56 10.36
CA SER A 191 -5.59 8.91 11.67
C SER A 191 -4.20 8.33 11.89
N ASP A 192 -3.70 8.43 13.12
CA ASP A 192 -2.59 7.58 13.58
C ASP A 192 -3.17 6.26 14.10
N VAL A 193 -2.93 5.18 13.34
CA VAL A 193 -3.59 3.88 13.57
C VAL A 193 -5.10 4.10 13.69
N LEU A 194 -5.71 3.81 14.86
CA LEU A 194 -7.15 3.93 15.08
C LEU A 194 -7.54 5.13 15.95
N ALA A 195 -6.61 6.06 16.21
CA ALA A 195 -6.80 7.15 17.16
C ALA A 195 -7.91 8.15 16.77
N SER A 196 -8.14 8.37 15.47
CA SER A 196 -9.15 9.33 14.97
C SER A 196 -10.43 8.68 14.46
N VAL A 197 -10.60 7.37 14.68
CA VAL A 197 -11.81 6.63 14.29
C VAL A 197 -12.40 5.93 15.51
N GLU A 198 -13.73 5.94 15.63
CA GLU A 198 -14.44 5.40 16.79
C GLU A 198 -15.22 4.12 16.47
N GLY A 199 -15.54 3.35 17.50
CA GLY A 199 -16.38 2.15 17.42
C GLY A 199 -15.61 0.88 17.06
N GLU A 200 -16.37 -0.21 16.94
CA GLU A 200 -15.85 -1.55 16.61
C GLU A 200 -15.96 -1.84 15.10
N PHE A 201 -15.17 -2.79 14.64
CA PHE A 201 -15.07 -3.21 13.24
C PHE A 201 -15.29 -4.72 13.09
N ASP A 202 -15.98 -5.10 12.02
CA ASP A 202 -16.10 -6.51 11.60
C ASP A 202 -14.81 -6.99 10.93
N LEU A 203 -14.06 -6.08 10.31
CA LEU A 203 -12.79 -6.37 9.66
C LEU A 203 -11.81 -5.20 9.80
N ILE A 204 -10.65 -5.47 10.38
CA ILE A 204 -9.49 -4.57 10.40
C ILE A 204 -8.42 -5.20 9.52
N VAL A 205 -7.89 -4.45 8.57
CA VAL A 205 -6.74 -4.89 7.75
C VAL A 205 -5.61 -3.90 7.87
N ALA A 206 -4.38 -4.38 7.76
CA ALA A 206 -3.21 -3.51 7.76
C ALA A 206 -2.04 -4.16 7.02
N ASN A 207 -1.27 -3.31 6.33
CA ASN A 207 0.04 -3.61 5.77
C ASN A 207 1.00 -2.48 6.19
N PRO A 208 1.41 -2.44 7.47
CA PRO A 208 2.29 -1.39 7.95
C PRO A 208 3.68 -1.48 7.31
N PRO A 209 4.44 -0.38 7.28
CA PRO A 209 5.87 -0.43 7.01
C PRO A 209 6.58 -1.34 8.02
N TYR A 210 7.50 -2.17 7.54
CA TYR A 210 8.17 -3.20 8.35
C TYR A 210 9.69 -3.24 8.17
N MET A 211 10.29 -2.26 7.49
CA MET A 211 11.75 -2.18 7.34
C MET A 211 12.36 -1.29 8.44
N ASN A 212 13.62 -1.52 8.79
CA ASN A 212 14.40 -0.54 9.54
C ASN A 212 15.06 0.42 8.55
N ASP A 213 14.48 1.61 8.41
CA ASP A 213 15.04 2.65 7.54
C ASP A 213 15.82 3.69 8.33
N ASP A 214 17.13 3.81 8.03
CA ASP A 214 18.05 4.81 8.61
C ASP A 214 17.56 6.26 8.42
N ARG A 215 16.71 6.51 7.40
CA ARG A 215 16.13 7.82 7.12
C ARG A 215 14.75 8.02 7.75
N GLN A 216 14.28 7.08 8.57
CA GLN A 216 12.97 7.09 9.24
C GLN A 216 11.82 7.46 8.30
N ARG A 217 11.86 7.06 7.02
CA ARG A 217 10.77 7.37 6.08
C ARG A 217 9.52 6.62 6.55
N ALA A 218 8.42 7.35 6.69
CA ALA A 218 7.18 6.83 7.27
C ALA A 218 6.62 5.60 6.53
N TYR A 219 6.87 5.45 5.22
CA TYR A 219 6.43 4.29 4.42
C TYR A 219 7.38 3.08 4.48
N ARG A 220 8.52 3.19 5.17
CA ARG A 220 9.48 2.09 5.32
C ARG A 220 9.80 1.75 6.77
N HIS A 221 9.84 2.72 7.66
CA HIS A 221 10.28 2.55 9.04
C HIS A 221 9.17 1.99 9.94
N GLY A 222 9.25 0.71 10.30
CA GLY A 222 8.29 0.06 11.20
C GLY A 222 8.54 0.29 12.70
N GLY A 223 9.68 0.90 13.07
CA GLY A 223 10.09 1.12 14.47
C GLY A 223 10.54 -0.16 15.19
N GLY A 224 11.02 -0.03 16.43
CA GLY A 224 11.62 -1.16 17.17
C GLY A 224 13.04 -1.48 16.71
N ALA A 225 13.57 -2.63 17.13
CA ALA A 225 14.94 -2.98 16.80
C ALA A 225 15.08 -3.39 15.31
N LEU A 226 14.01 -3.96 14.74
CA LEU A 226 14.03 -4.60 13.41
C LEU A 226 12.81 -4.23 12.54
N GLY A 227 12.02 -3.23 12.91
CA GLY A 227 10.85 -2.79 12.15
C GLY A 227 9.51 -3.36 12.64
N GLU A 228 9.48 -4.10 13.76
CA GLU A 228 8.30 -4.82 14.25
C GLU A 228 7.32 -3.96 15.07
N GLN A 229 7.78 -2.83 15.62
CA GLN A 229 7.05 -2.11 16.68
C GLN A 229 5.66 -1.63 16.24
N LEU A 230 5.55 -1.08 15.03
CA LEU A 230 4.27 -0.61 14.50
C LEU A 230 3.30 -1.76 14.27
N SER A 231 3.76 -2.89 13.74
CA SER A 231 2.94 -4.09 13.54
C SER A 231 2.41 -4.63 14.88
N VAL A 232 3.25 -4.65 15.93
CA VAL A 232 2.82 -5.05 17.29
C VAL A 232 1.80 -4.06 17.86
N ARG A 233 2.03 -2.75 17.68
CA ARG A 233 1.10 -1.71 18.11
C ARG A 233 -0.26 -1.85 17.42
N ILE A 234 -0.26 -2.01 16.09
CA ILE A 234 -1.49 -2.20 15.32
C ILE A 234 -2.24 -3.44 15.81
N ALA A 235 -1.54 -4.55 16.03
CA ALA A 235 -2.16 -5.75 16.58
C ALA A 235 -2.83 -5.44 17.94
N GLY A 236 -2.09 -4.87 18.90
CA GLY A 236 -2.60 -4.55 20.23
C GLY A 236 -3.78 -3.58 20.24
N GLU A 237 -3.72 -2.48 19.48
CA GLU A 237 -4.82 -1.51 19.39
C GLU A 237 -6.05 -2.10 18.67
N SER A 238 -5.84 -3.00 17.71
CA SER A 238 -6.94 -3.61 16.96
C SER A 238 -7.77 -4.57 17.80
N LEU A 239 -7.16 -5.33 18.73
CA LEU A 239 -7.87 -6.34 19.53
C LEU A 239 -9.07 -5.76 20.29
N GLY A 240 -8.90 -4.58 20.90
CA GLY A 240 -9.97 -3.88 21.62
C GLY A 240 -11.01 -3.20 20.72
N ARG A 241 -10.83 -3.27 19.40
CA ARG A 241 -11.66 -2.60 18.39
C ARG A 241 -12.36 -3.60 17.47
N LEU A 242 -12.19 -4.90 17.69
CA LEU A 242 -12.93 -5.93 16.97
C LEU A 242 -14.35 -6.07 17.54
N ALA A 243 -15.34 -6.03 16.67
CA ALA A 243 -16.70 -6.46 17.03
C ALA A 243 -16.70 -7.95 17.38
N LEU A 244 -17.76 -8.46 18.02
CA LEU A 244 -17.90 -9.90 18.23
C LEU A 244 -17.92 -10.64 16.88
N GLY A 245 -17.05 -11.63 16.71
CA GLY A 245 -16.81 -12.30 15.42
C GLY A 245 -16.01 -11.47 14.42
N GLY A 246 -15.61 -10.24 14.76
CA GLY A 246 -14.78 -9.38 13.93
C GLY A 246 -13.34 -9.89 13.87
N SER A 247 -12.65 -9.60 12.77
CA SER A 247 -11.28 -10.10 12.54
C SER A 247 -10.28 -8.99 12.24
N LEU A 248 -9.05 -9.16 12.73
CA LEU A 248 -7.84 -8.47 12.26
C LEU A 248 -7.15 -9.36 11.22
N VAL A 249 -6.77 -8.80 10.09
CA VAL A 249 -5.89 -9.41 9.08
C VAL A 249 -4.68 -8.50 8.89
N LEU A 250 -3.57 -8.86 9.53
CA LEU A 250 -2.33 -8.10 9.53
C LEU A 250 -1.28 -8.80 8.66
N TYR A 251 -0.90 -8.17 7.55
CA TYR A 251 0.22 -8.55 6.71
C TYR A 251 1.46 -7.76 7.13
N THR A 252 2.60 -8.40 7.33
CA THR A 252 3.84 -7.69 7.66
C THR A 252 5.06 -8.47 7.20
N GLY A 253 6.17 -7.77 6.94
CA GLY A 253 7.49 -8.37 6.89
C GLY A 253 8.03 -8.61 8.31
N VAL A 254 8.91 -9.61 8.45
CA VAL A 254 9.57 -9.97 9.70
C VAL A 254 11.02 -10.30 9.42
N ALA A 255 11.93 -9.61 10.10
CA ALA A 255 13.34 -9.95 10.12
C ALA A 255 13.59 -11.16 11.03
N ILE A 256 13.93 -12.31 10.45
CA ILE A 256 14.22 -13.54 11.19
C ILE A 256 15.67 -13.53 11.66
N VAL A 257 15.89 -13.78 12.95
CA VAL A 257 17.21 -13.74 13.58
C VAL A 257 17.44 -15.03 14.34
N ALA A 258 18.45 -15.80 13.92
CA ALA A 258 18.77 -17.10 14.51
C ALA A 258 17.56 -18.06 14.58
N GLY A 259 16.75 -18.08 13.52
CA GLY A 259 15.52 -18.88 13.42
C GLY A 259 14.32 -18.33 14.20
N GLU A 260 14.47 -17.21 14.93
CA GLU A 260 13.41 -16.64 15.76
C GLU A 260 12.62 -15.56 15.02
N ASP A 261 11.32 -15.52 15.30
CA ASP A 261 10.36 -14.54 14.81
C ASP A 261 10.05 -13.50 15.91
N PRO A 262 10.71 -12.33 15.89
CA PRO A 262 10.53 -11.32 16.94
C PRO A 262 9.13 -10.71 16.97
N PHE A 263 8.46 -10.59 15.82
CA PHE A 263 7.10 -10.08 15.74
C PHE A 263 6.11 -11.04 16.41
N LEU A 264 6.18 -12.33 16.06
CA LEU A 264 5.33 -13.36 16.65
C LEU A 264 5.58 -13.49 18.15
N ALA A 265 6.85 -13.44 18.59
CA ALA A 265 7.19 -13.46 20.00
C ALA A 265 6.58 -12.29 20.78
N ALA A 266 6.56 -11.10 20.19
CA ALA A 266 5.99 -9.90 20.80
C ALA A 266 4.46 -9.87 20.82
N VAL A 267 3.79 -10.40 19.78
CA VAL A 267 2.31 -10.37 19.70
C VAL A 267 1.65 -11.52 20.47
N LYS A 268 2.30 -12.67 20.61
CA LYS A 268 1.76 -13.85 21.31
C LYS A 268 1.19 -13.55 22.71
N PRO A 269 1.85 -12.79 23.59
CA PRO A 269 1.31 -12.43 24.90
C PRO A 269 -0.02 -11.65 24.82
N LEU A 270 -0.24 -10.85 23.77
CA LEU A 270 -1.47 -10.09 23.56
C LEU A 270 -2.65 -10.99 23.15
N LEU A 271 -2.34 -12.15 22.56
CA LEU A 271 -3.31 -13.11 22.03
C LEU A 271 -3.65 -14.23 23.02
N GLY A 272 -3.11 -14.18 24.24
CA GLY A 272 -3.18 -15.27 25.22
C GLY A 272 -4.54 -15.45 25.92
N SER A 273 -5.53 -14.60 25.66
CA SER A 273 -6.87 -14.75 26.25
C SER A 273 -7.77 -15.64 25.38
N ASP A 274 -8.63 -16.44 26.01
CA ASP A 274 -9.65 -17.25 25.32
C ASP A 274 -10.68 -16.43 24.52
N ALA A 275 -10.67 -15.10 24.65
CA ALA A 275 -11.48 -14.19 23.87
C ALA A 275 -11.07 -14.12 22.38
N PHE A 276 -9.90 -14.65 21.99
CA PHE A 276 -9.39 -14.55 20.62
C PHE A 276 -8.99 -15.91 20.04
N GLY A 277 -9.49 -16.21 18.85
CA GLY A 277 -8.95 -17.26 17.98
C GLY A 277 -7.98 -16.65 16.98
N TRP A 278 -6.83 -17.26 16.75
CA TRP A 278 -5.84 -16.70 15.82
C TRP A 278 -5.12 -17.75 14.99
N THR A 279 -4.64 -17.32 13.83
CA THR A 279 -3.76 -18.10 12.96
C THR A 279 -2.58 -17.24 12.53
N TYR A 280 -1.44 -17.88 12.33
CA TYR A 280 -0.22 -17.23 11.87
C TYR A 280 0.36 -18.04 10.72
N ARG A 281 0.64 -17.37 9.61
CA ARG A 281 1.12 -18.01 8.39
C ARG A 281 2.31 -17.27 7.83
N GLU A 282 3.38 -18.01 7.54
CA GLU A 282 4.44 -17.53 6.66
C GLU A 282 3.93 -17.64 5.22
N LEU A 283 3.93 -16.51 4.50
CA LEU A 283 3.42 -16.40 3.13
C LEU A 283 4.54 -16.45 2.11
N ASP A 284 5.68 -15.84 2.44
CA ASP A 284 6.89 -15.86 1.65
C ASP A 284 8.08 -16.01 2.62
N PRO A 285 8.85 -17.11 2.52
CA PRO A 285 9.91 -17.38 3.49
C PRO A 285 11.11 -16.45 3.31
N ASP A 286 11.35 -15.89 2.13
CA ASP A 286 12.55 -15.09 1.89
C ASP A 286 12.30 -14.04 0.82
N VAL A 287 12.12 -12.82 1.27
CA VAL A 287 11.72 -11.68 0.47
C VAL A 287 12.65 -10.51 0.80
N PHE A 288 13.01 -9.73 -0.21
CA PHE A 288 13.94 -8.60 -0.07
C PHE A 288 15.35 -8.98 0.41
N GLY A 289 15.94 -10.06 -0.11
CA GLY A 289 17.34 -10.41 0.20
C GLY A 289 18.34 -9.27 -0.07
N GLU A 290 18.03 -8.34 -0.97
CA GLU A 290 18.83 -7.13 -1.19
C GLU A 290 18.86 -6.16 0.00
N GLU A 291 17.84 -6.17 0.87
CA GLU A 291 17.76 -5.29 2.03
C GLU A 291 18.73 -5.74 3.14
N LEU A 292 19.15 -7.02 3.16
CA LEU A 292 20.14 -7.54 4.12
C LEU A 292 21.53 -6.90 3.96
N ALA A 293 21.81 -6.25 2.83
CA ALA A 293 23.04 -5.50 2.62
C ALA A 293 23.06 -4.14 3.35
N LYS A 294 21.94 -3.72 3.97
CA LYS A 294 21.83 -2.42 4.62
C LYS A 294 22.26 -2.46 6.09
N PRO A 295 22.71 -1.31 6.65
CA PRO A 295 22.99 -1.21 8.08
C PRO A 295 21.79 -1.64 8.94
N GLY A 296 22.07 -2.29 10.07
CA GLY A 296 21.04 -2.76 11.01
C GLY A 296 20.50 -4.16 10.74
N TYR A 297 20.84 -4.77 9.61
CA TYR A 297 20.44 -6.13 9.23
C TYR A 297 21.56 -7.18 9.42
N GLU A 298 22.67 -6.83 10.09
CA GLU A 298 23.88 -7.69 10.17
C GLU A 298 23.63 -9.05 10.84
N ARG A 299 22.58 -9.14 11.66
CA ARG A 299 22.19 -10.35 12.39
C ARG A 299 20.95 -11.03 11.80
N VAL A 300 20.34 -10.45 10.76
CA VAL A 300 19.12 -10.94 10.13
C VAL A 300 19.50 -11.99 9.09
N GLU A 301 18.91 -13.18 9.21
CA GLU A 301 19.19 -14.31 8.31
C GLU A 301 18.37 -14.23 7.02
N ARG A 302 17.12 -13.80 7.15
CA ARG A 302 16.15 -13.62 6.07
C ARG A 302 15.05 -12.65 6.51
N ILE A 303 14.37 -12.04 5.56
CA ILE A 303 13.14 -11.30 5.83
C ILE A 303 11.99 -12.15 5.29
N ALA A 304 11.13 -12.62 6.20
CA ALA A 304 9.91 -13.33 5.85
C ALA A 304 8.77 -12.33 5.63
N VAL A 305 7.76 -12.75 4.89
CA VAL A 305 6.43 -12.10 4.92
C VAL A 305 5.44 -13.05 5.57
N VAL A 306 4.65 -12.51 6.50
CA VAL A 306 3.70 -13.26 7.31
C VAL A 306 2.31 -12.62 7.27
N ALA A 307 1.30 -13.41 7.58
CA ALA A 307 -0.02 -12.92 7.94
C ALA A 307 -0.46 -13.45 9.31
N LEU A 308 -0.84 -12.53 10.19
CA LEU A 308 -1.56 -12.80 11.42
C LEU A 308 -3.04 -12.53 11.18
N THR A 309 -3.88 -13.53 11.42
CA THR A 309 -5.34 -13.34 11.49
C THR A 309 -5.82 -13.59 12.91
N VAL A 310 -6.52 -12.64 13.50
CA VAL A 310 -7.12 -12.75 14.84
C VAL A 310 -8.62 -12.52 14.73
N THR A 311 -9.43 -13.31 15.40
CA THR A 311 -10.89 -13.17 15.44
C THR A 311 -11.35 -13.12 16.88
N ARG A 312 -12.22 -12.15 17.21
CA ARG A 312 -12.82 -12.04 18.53
C ARG A 312 -13.95 -13.08 18.69
N LEU A 313 -13.84 -13.93 19.70
CA LEU A 313 -14.77 -15.02 20.00
C LEU A 313 -15.73 -14.68 21.16
N GLY A 314 -15.37 -13.73 22.03
CA GLY A 314 -16.12 -13.32 23.22
C GLY A 314 -15.87 -11.89 23.65
#